data_AF-A0A0F6SDR6-F1
#
_entry.id   AF-A0A0F6SDR6-F1
#
_cell.length_a   1.000
_cell.length_b   1.000
_cell.length_c   1.000
_cell.angle_alpha   90.00
_cell.angle_beta   90.00
_cell.angle_gamma   90.00
#
_symmetry.space_group_name_H-M   'P 1'
#
loop_
_entity.id
_entity.type
_entity.pdbx_description
1 polymer ?
#
loop_
_entity_poly.entity_id
_entity_poly.type
_entity_poly.pdbx_seq_one_letter_code
_entity_poly.pdbx_strand_id
1 'polypeptide(L)'
;MKVRDRILVITDLMLGALYADATMTGEEDRAVRELLAKLLLCPPDALPEHVDARIRGFSLMEFDIELAARDFLKDPPMKKRRLLELIASLTDKDGTDLREDEYLRDLGQCLGMQPDEYADIVLSYEIESLRESFDMIRLGDEITGPIKLGRNPEDDLPRWRRKALRQRRESERHMQVQKAAAEEQSPPKEQIAPAVTERRDPTGPRHKTVPPPIPEGARKKG
;
A
#
# COMPACT_ATOMS: atom_id res chain seq x y z
N MET A 1 -15.34 -15.12 -9.12
CA MET A 1 -14.94 -13.88 -9.81
C MET A 1 -14.06 -14.21 -11.00
N LYS A 2 -14.26 -13.56 -12.15
CA LYS A 2 -13.45 -13.78 -13.36
C LYS A 2 -12.20 -12.90 -13.28
N VAL A 3 -11.12 -13.31 -13.95
CA VAL A 3 -9.85 -12.54 -13.99
C VAL A 3 -10.07 -11.11 -14.49
N ARG A 4 -10.95 -10.93 -15.48
CA ARG A 4 -11.31 -9.62 -16.04
C ARG A 4 -11.90 -8.66 -15.00
N ASP A 5 -12.60 -9.17 -13.99
CA ASP A 5 -13.22 -8.33 -12.95
C ASP A 5 -12.17 -7.70 -12.02
N ARG A 6 -10.96 -8.27 -11.97
CA ARG A 6 -9.85 -7.84 -11.10
C ARG A 6 -8.64 -7.37 -11.91
N ILE A 7 -8.80 -7.08 -13.20
CA ILE A 7 -7.66 -6.77 -14.08
C ILE A 7 -6.86 -5.57 -13.56
N LEU A 8 -7.53 -4.52 -13.06
CA LEU A 8 -6.87 -3.34 -12.52
C LEU A 8 -6.01 -3.65 -11.29
N VAL A 9 -6.50 -4.51 -10.39
CA VAL A 9 -5.74 -4.92 -9.20
C VAL A 9 -4.54 -5.79 -9.60
N ILE A 10 -4.72 -6.66 -10.60
CA ILE A 10 -3.60 -7.45 -11.16
C ILE A 10 -2.56 -6.53 -11.80
N THR A 11 -3.00 -5.51 -12.54
CA THR A 11 -2.12 -4.48 -13.12
C THR A 11 -1.33 -3.76 -12.02
N ASP A 12 -1.97 -3.38 -10.92
CA ASP A 12 -1.29 -2.73 -9.80
C ASP A 12 -0.25 -3.63 -9.12
N LEU A 13 -0.56 -4.92 -8.96
CA LEU A 13 0.40 -5.90 -8.42
C LEU A 13 1.59 -6.12 -9.35
N MET A 14 1.37 -6.17 -10.67
CA MET A 14 2.43 -6.29 -11.67
C MET A 14 3.35 -5.06 -11.66
N LEU A 15 2.76 -3.86 -11.61
CA LEU A 15 3.51 -2.61 -11.54
C LEU A 15 4.24 -2.50 -10.20
N GLY A 16 3.61 -2.87 -9.09
CA GLY A 16 4.30 -2.90 -7.79
C GLY A 16 5.56 -3.77 -7.79
N ALA A 17 5.54 -4.92 -8.49
CA ALA A 17 6.69 -5.80 -8.63
C ALA A 17 7.82 -5.16 -9.45
N LEU A 18 7.51 -4.64 -10.64
CA LEU A 18 8.51 -4.02 -11.51
C LEU A 18 9.11 -2.75 -10.91
N TYR A 19 8.33 -2.00 -10.14
CA TYR A 19 8.81 -0.78 -9.50
C TYR A 19 9.50 -1.02 -8.15
N ALA A 20 9.67 -2.28 -7.71
CA ALA A 20 10.23 -2.60 -6.40
C ALA A 20 11.66 -2.05 -6.21
N ASP A 21 12.41 -1.90 -7.29
CA ASP A 21 13.76 -1.36 -7.29
C ASP A 21 13.84 0.18 -7.40
N ALA A 22 12.71 0.83 -7.71
CA ALA A 22 12.56 2.25 -7.99
C ALA A 22 13.42 2.76 -9.16
N THR A 23 13.84 1.88 -10.06
CA THR A 23 14.62 2.22 -11.27
C THR A 23 13.76 1.91 -12.48
N MET A 24 13.23 2.95 -13.13
CA MET A 24 12.42 2.75 -14.32
C MET A 24 13.22 2.93 -15.59
N THR A 25 13.20 1.88 -16.41
CA THR A 25 13.48 1.93 -17.83
C THR A 25 12.16 1.79 -18.58
N GLY A 26 11.97 2.47 -19.71
CA GLY A 26 10.72 2.37 -20.49
C GLY A 26 10.39 0.96 -21.02
N GLU A 27 11.25 -0.02 -20.76
CA GLU A 27 11.09 -1.43 -21.13
C GLU A 27 10.09 -2.16 -20.22
N GLU A 28 9.98 -1.75 -18.95
CA GLU A 28 9.03 -2.30 -17.96
C GLU A 28 7.58 -2.10 -18.39
N ASP A 29 7.23 -0.89 -18.85
CA ASP A 29 5.91 -0.55 -19.37
C ASP A 29 5.51 -1.48 -20.53
N ARG A 30 6.45 -1.75 -21.43
CA ARG A 30 6.23 -2.66 -22.55
C ARG A 30 6.01 -4.09 -22.06
N ALA A 31 6.80 -4.56 -21.09
CA ALA A 31 6.67 -5.90 -20.54
C ALA A 31 5.29 -6.12 -19.88
N VAL A 32 4.81 -5.14 -19.09
CA VAL A 32 3.46 -5.16 -18.48
C VAL A 32 2.39 -5.20 -19.56
N ARG A 33 2.50 -4.34 -20.59
CA ARG A 33 1.54 -4.28 -21.68
C ARG A 33 1.45 -5.59 -22.43
N GLU A 34 2.58 -6.19 -22.76
CA GLU A 34 2.64 -7.50 -23.44
C GLU A 34 1.99 -8.61 -22.60
N LEU A 35 2.22 -8.64 -21.29
CA LEU A 35 1.67 -9.66 -20.41
C LEU A 35 0.16 -9.48 -20.20
N LEU A 36 -0.31 -8.24 -19.99
CA LEU A 36 -1.74 -7.93 -19.86
C LEU A 36 -2.49 -8.19 -21.16
N ALA A 37 -1.87 -7.92 -22.31
CA ALA A 37 -2.45 -8.20 -23.61
C ALA A 37 -2.68 -9.71 -23.82
N LYS A 38 -1.70 -10.54 -23.45
CA LYS A 38 -1.86 -12.01 -23.42
C LYS A 38 -3.00 -12.44 -22.49
N LEU A 39 -3.10 -11.84 -21.31
CA LEU A 39 -4.13 -12.17 -20.31
C LEU A 39 -5.55 -11.78 -20.78
N LEU A 40 -5.67 -10.65 -21.49
CA LEU A 40 -6.92 -10.13 -22.02
C LEU A 40 -7.29 -10.69 -23.40
N LEU A 41 -6.37 -11.40 -24.04
CA LEU A 41 -6.47 -11.91 -25.41
C LEU A 41 -6.65 -10.77 -26.44
N CYS A 42 -5.87 -9.71 -26.29
CA CYS A 42 -5.80 -8.58 -27.21
C CYS A 42 -4.33 -8.29 -27.60
N PRO A 43 -4.06 -7.47 -28.64
CA PRO A 43 -2.70 -7.03 -28.92
C PRO A 43 -2.23 -5.96 -27.90
N PRO A 44 -0.90 -5.82 -27.66
CA PRO A 44 -0.34 -4.86 -26.70
C PRO A 44 -0.77 -3.40 -26.92
N ASP A 45 -0.98 -3.01 -28.17
CA ASP A 45 -1.37 -1.65 -28.55
C ASP A 45 -2.90 -1.43 -28.50
N ALA A 46 -3.67 -2.45 -28.11
CA ALA A 46 -5.13 -2.40 -27.98
C ALA A 46 -5.60 -2.84 -26.58
N LEU A 47 -4.84 -2.48 -25.55
CA LEU A 47 -5.32 -2.61 -24.19
C LEU A 47 -6.55 -1.71 -23.97
N PRO A 48 -7.53 -2.14 -23.14
CA PRO A 48 -8.63 -1.28 -22.76
C PRO A 48 -8.14 0.04 -22.16
N GLU A 49 -8.80 1.15 -22.51
CA GLU A 49 -8.38 2.50 -22.11
C GLU A 49 -8.18 2.67 -20.60
N HIS A 50 -9.03 2.06 -19.78
CA HIS A 50 -8.91 2.10 -18.32
C HIS A 50 -7.68 1.36 -17.79
N VAL A 51 -7.24 0.29 -18.45
CA VAL A 51 -6.00 -0.43 -18.09
C VAL A 51 -4.79 0.41 -18.50
N ASP A 52 -4.82 0.97 -19.71
CA ASP A 52 -3.75 1.84 -20.22
C ASP A 52 -3.56 3.11 -19.36
N ALA A 53 -4.67 3.73 -18.97
CA ALA A 53 -4.66 4.87 -18.05
C ALA A 53 -4.13 4.48 -16.67
N ARG A 54 -4.42 3.26 -16.21
CA ARG A 54 -3.90 2.77 -14.92
C ARG A 54 -2.38 2.58 -14.95
N ILE A 55 -1.83 2.01 -16.03
CA ILE A 55 -0.38 1.85 -16.22
C ILE A 55 0.31 3.23 -16.18
N ARG A 56 -0.17 4.19 -16.97
CA ARG A 56 0.43 5.53 -17.04
C ARG A 56 0.30 6.35 -15.75
N GLY A 57 -0.75 6.09 -14.96
CA GLY A 57 -1.05 6.81 -13.73
C GLY A 57 -0.62 6.10 -12.45
N PHE A 58 0.11 4.99 -12.54
CA PHE A 58 0.52 4.23 -11.37
C PHE A 58 1.58 4.99 -10.55
N SER A 59 1.44 4.93 -9.22
CA SER A 59 2.36 5.56 -8.28
C SER A 59 2.74 4.55 -7.20
N LEU A 60 4.02 4.16 -7.16
CA LEU A 60 4.54 3.25 -6.15
C LEU A 60 4.35 3.81 -4.72
N MET A 61 4.38 5.14 -4.56
CA MET A 61 4.25 5.78 -3.25
C MET A 61 2.84 5.67 -2.66
N GLU A 62 1.82 5.50 -3.52
CA GLU A 62 0.42 5.36 -3.12
C GLU A 62 -0.03 3.89 -3.10
N PHE A 63 0.82 2.98 -3.58
CA PHE A 63 0.50 1.57 -3.72
C PHE A 63 0.64 0.81 -2.39
N ASP A 64 -0.40 0.07 -2.03
CA ASP A 64 -0.44 -0.79 -0.85
C ASP A 64 -0.69 -2.25 -1.28
N ILE A 65 0.35 -3.07 -1.15
CA ILE A 65 0.33 -4.49 -1.52
C ILE A 65 -0.65 -5.31 -0.66
N GLU A 66 -0.80 -4.99 0.62
CA GLU A 66 -1.74 -5.69 1.50
C GLU A 66 -3.17 -5.37 1.06
N LEU A 67 -3.46 -4.11 0.73
CA LEU A 67 -4.77 -3.70 0.25
C LEU A 67 -5.11 -4.37 -1.09
N ALA A 68 -4.18 -4.38 -2.03
CA ALA A 68 -4.36 -5.02 -3.34
C ALA A 68 -4.54 -6.55 -3.23
N ALA A 69 -3.80 -7.20 -2.34
CA ALA A 69 -3.87 -8.65 -2.14
C ALA A 69 -5.18 -9.13 -1.47
N ARG A 70 -5.92 -8.25 -0.76
CA ARG A 70 -7.17 -8.62 -0.05
C ARG A 70 -8.20 -9.29 -0.94
N ASP A 71 -8.32 -8.85 -2.19
CA ASP A 71 -9.27 -9.39 -3.16
C ASP A 71 -8.97 -10.85 -3.56
N PHE A 72 -7.77 -11.34 -3.23
CA PHE A 72 -7.29 -12.69 -3.53
C PHE A 72 -7.19 -13.58 -2.28
N LEU A 73 -7.36 -13.05 -1.07
CA LEU A 73 -7.26 -13.84 0.17
C LEU A 73 -8.21 -15.05 0.22
N LYS A 74 -9.39 -14.90 -0.38
CA LYS A 74 -10.43 -15.95 -0.43
C LYS A 74 -10.28 -16.90 -1.61
N ASP A 75 -9.31 -16.66 -2.50
CA ASP A 75 -9.08 -17.54 -3.63
C ASP A 75 -8.49 -18.89 -3.18
N PRO A 76 -8.76 -19.99 -3.90
CA PRO A 76 -8.10 -21.27 -3.66
C PRO A 76 -6.57 -21.15 -3.77
N PRO A 77 -5.79 -21.97 -3.04
CA PRO A 77 -4.32 -21.92 -3.04
C PRO A 77 -3.71 -21.92 -4.46
N MET A 78 -4.23 -22.78 -5.35
CA MET A 78 -3.77 -22.87 -6.74
C MET A 78 -3.92 -21.56 -7.52
N LYS A 79 -4.93 -20.73 -7.23
CA LYS A 79 -5.10 -19.43 -7.89
C LYS A 79 -4.14 -18.37 -7.34
N LYS A 80 -3.89 -18.38 -6.03
CA LYS A 80 -2.92 -17.49 -5.38
C LYS A 80 -1.52 -17.76 -5.93
N ARG A 81 -1.16 -19.04 -6.03
CA ARG A 81 0.10 -19.47 -6.64
C ARG A 81 0.23 -19.03 -8.10
N ARG A 82 -0.80 -19.22 -8.92
CA ARG A 82 -0.78 -18.76 -10.33
C ARG A 82 -0.64 -17.25 -10.47
N LEU A 83 -1.20 -16.46 -9.55
CA LEU A 83 -1.00 -15.01 -9.52
C LEU A 83 0.46 -14.66 -9.24
N LEU A 84 1.07 -15.35 -8.28
CA LEU A 84 2.47 -15.15 -7.93
C LEU A 84 3.41 -15.59 -9.08
N GLU A 85 3.16 -16.75 -9.70
CA GLU A 85 3.90 -17.22 -10.89
C GLU A 85 3.78 -16.24 -12.07
N LEU A 86 2.61 -15.66 -12.26
CA LEU A 86 2.38 -14.65 -13.30
C LEU A 86 3.24 -13.41 -13.07
N ILE A 87 3.34 -12.93 -11.82
CA ILE A 87 4.15 -11.76 -11.46
C ILE A 87 5.64 -12.09 -11.52
N ALA A 88 6.06 -13.27 -11.05
CA ALA A 88 7.45 -13.72 -11.15
C ALA A 88 7.91 -13.84 -12.61
N SER A 89 7.05 -14.32 -13.51
CA SER A 89 7.38 -14.40 -14.95
C SER A 89 7.57 -13.03 -15.62
N LEU A 90 7.11 -11.95 -14.98
CA LEU A 90 7.28 -10.59 -15.47
C LEU A 90 8.66 -10.03 -15.09
N THR A 91 9.12 -10.30 -13.87
CA THR A 91 10.41 -9.83 -13.33
C THR A 91 11.59 -10.69 -13.79
N ASP A 92 11.36 -11.98 -14.08
CA ASP A 92 12.44 -12.91 -14.48
C ASP A 92 13.05 -12.65 -15.87
N LYS A 93 12.47 -11.75 -16.67
CA LYS A 93 12.92 -11.51 -18.07
C LYS A 93 14.39 -11.07 -18.17
N ASP A 94 14.85 -10.24 -17.22
CA ASP A 94 16.21 -9.71 -17.18
C ASP A 94 17.01 -10.25 -15.97
N GLY A 95 16.47 -11.31 -15.34
CA GLY A 95 16.93 -11.85 -14.06
C GLY A 95 16.28 -11.14 -12.88
N THR A 96 15.83 -11.92 -11.90
CA THR A 96 15.16 -11.39 -10.70
C THR A 96 16.19 -10.71 -9.77
N ASP A 97 15.99 -9.43 -9.44
CA ASP A 97 16.77 -8.74 -8.40
C ASP A 97 16.28 -9.09 -6.98
N LEU A 98 17.13 -8.87 -5.99
CA LEU A 98 16.81 -9.07 -4.56
C LEU A 98 15.54 -8.31 -4.14
N ARG A 99 15.28 -7.12 -4.71
CA ARG A 99 14.09 -6.33 -4.36
C ARG A 99 12.80 -6.88 -4.94
N GLU A 100 12.86 -7.45 -6.14
CA GLU A 100 11.73 -8.13 -6.76
C GLU A 100 11.45 -9.45 -6.04
N ASP A 101 12.49 -10.18 -5.64
CA ASP A 101 12.37 -11.35 -4.77
C ASP A 101 11.71 -11.00 -3.43
N GLU A 102 12.14 -9.92 -2.77
CA GLU A 102 11.50 -9.39 -1.56
C GLU A 102 10.01 -9.08 -1.82
N TYR A 103 9.68 -8.46 -2.95
CA TYR A 103 8.30 -8.17 -3.33
C TYR A 103 7.45 -9.45 -3.49
N LEU A 104 7.97 -10.48 -4.16
CA LEU A 104 7.29 -11.76 -4.34
C LEU A 104 7.03 -12.45 -3.00
N ARG A 105 8.00 -12.42 -2.08
CA ARG A 105 7.84 -12.97 -0.72
C ARG A 105 6.76 -12.22 0.06
N ASP A 106 6.77 -10.89 0.01
CA ASP A 106 5.77 -10.05 0.68
C ASP A 106 4.38 -10.29 0.10
N LEU A 107 4.27 -10.43 -1.22
CA LEU A 107 3.01 -10.78 -1.88
C LEU A 107 2.50 -12.16 -1.44
N GLY A 108 3.37 -13.17 -1.41
CA GLY A 108 3.02 -14.52 -0.93
C GLY A 108 2.45 -14.50 0.49
N GLN A 109 3.08 -13.73 1.39
CA GLN A 109 2.59 -13.51 2.74
C GLN A 109 1.23 -12.78 2.75
N CYS A 110 1.07 -11.73 1.96
CA CYS A 110 -0.20 -10.98 1.85
C CYS A 110 -1.35 -11.82 1.27
N LEU A 111 -1.03 -12.82 0.45
CA LEU A 111 -1.99 -13.81 -0.04
C LEU A 111 -2.32 -14.89 1.00
N GLY A 112 -1.63 -14.91 2.14
CA GLY A 112 -1.76 -15.92 3.18
C GLY A 112 -1.22 -17.30 2.77
N MET A 113 -0.24 -17.32 1.88
CA MET A 113 0.47 -18.55 1.49
C MET A 113 1.57 -18.85 2.52
N GLN A 114 1.84 -20.13 2.74
CA GLN A 114 3.00 -20.57 3.52
C GLN A 114 4.28 -20.44 2.68
N PRO A 115 5.45 -20.18 3.30
CA PRO A 115 6.71 -20.04 2.58
C PRO A 115 7.02 -21.21 1.63
N ASP A 116 6.73 -22.45 2.06
CA ASP A 116 6.97 -23.66 1.26
C ASP A 116 6.11 -23.73 -0.02
N GLU A 117 4.96 -23.03 -0.04
CA GLU A 117 4.05 -23.03 -1.19
C GLU A 117 4.56 -22.16 -2.36
N TYR A 118 5.56 -21.32 -2.13
CA TYR A 118 6.16 -20.45 -3.15
C TYR A 118 7.68 -20.43 -3.12
N ALA A 119 8.32 -21.29 -2.33
CA ALA A 119 9.77 -21.36 -2.18
C ALA A 119 10.51 -21.62 -3.50
N ASP A 120 9.86 -22.28 -4.46
CA ASP A 120 10.39 -22.59 -5.78
C ASP A 120 10.22 -21.44 -6.80
N ILE A 121 9.47 -20.40 -6.44
CA ILE A 121 9.24 -19.20 -7.27
C ILE A 121 10.19 -18.07 -6.87
N VAL A 122 10.61 -18.04 -5.60
CA VAL A 122 11.52 -17.02 -5.03
C VAL A 122 12.96 -17.52 -5.05
N LEU A 123 13.92 -16.59 -5.09
CA LEU A 123 15.36 -16.91 -5.07
C LEU A 123 15.72 -17.64 -3.78
N SER A 124 16.29 -18.85 -3.87
CA SER A 124 16.80 -19.55 -2.69
C SER A 124 18.19 -19.01 -2.32
N TYR A 125 18.29 -18.32 -1.20
CA TYR A 125 19.59 -17.97 -0.62
C TYR A 125 20.12 -19.19 0.15
N GLU A 126 21.24 -19.77 -0.29
CA GLU A 126 22.00 -20.72 0.53
C GLU A 126 22.70 -19.96 1.68
N ILE A 127 21.95 -19.64 2.74
CA ILE A 127 22.47 -18.94 3.93
C ILE A 127 23.17 -19.94 4.89
N GLU A 128 23.05 -21.25 4.66
CA GLU A 128 23.67 -22.29 5.50
C GLU A 128 25.19 -22.08 5.68
N SER A 129 25.91 -21.59 4.66
CA SER A 129 27.37 -21.35 4.74
C SER A 129 27.77 -20.10 5.56
N LEU A 130 26.92 -19.07 5.61
CA LEU A 130 27.26 -17.84 6.33
C LEU A 130 27.01 -17.96 7.84
N ARG A 131 26.01 -18.72 8.29
CA ARG A 131 25.76 -18.90 9.73
C ARG A 131 26.90 -19.63 10.43
N GLU A 132 27.44 -20.69 9.83
CA GLU A 132 28.62 -21.39 10.36
C GLU A 132 29.85 -20.47 10.40
N SER A 133 30.02 -19.61 9.39
CA SER A 133 31.07 -18.60 9.34
C SER A 133 30.89 -17.52 10.41
N PHE A 134 29.65 -17.09 10.68
CA PHE A 134 29.34 -16.12 11.73
C PHE A 134 29.51 -16.72 13.12
N ASP A 135 29.16 -17.99 13.33
CA ASP A 135 29.41 -18.68 14.60
C ASP A 135 30.91 -18.86 14.85
N MET A 136 31.72 -19.16 13.82
CA MET A 136 33.18 -19.15 13.93
C MET A 136 33.76 -17.78 14.30
N ILE A 137 33.22 -16.68 13.74
CA ILE A 137 33.64 -15.32 14.10
C ILE A 137 33.17 -14.96 15.53
N ARG A 138 31.98 -15.42 15.94
CA ARG A 138 31.39 -15.14 17.25
C ARG A 138 32.04 -15.92 18.39
N LEU A 139 32.60 -17.09 18.09
CA LEU A 139 33.41 -17.88 19.02
C LEU A 139 34.87 -17.40 19.10
N GLY A 140 35.28 -16.45 18.24
CA GLY A 140 36.66 -15.97 18.13
C GLY A 140 36.99 -14.69 18.90
N ASP A 141 36.05 -14.02 19.57
CA ASP A 141 36.35 -12.79 20.31
C ASP A 141 35.50 -12.65 21.58
N GLU A 142 36.16 -12.44 22.71
CA GLU A 142 35.55 -12.23 24.03
C GLU A 142 34.80 -10.89 24.10
N ILE A 143 33.61 -10.79 23.50
CA ILE A 143 32.73 -9.63 23.72
C ILE A 143 31.97 -9.84 25.04
N THR A 144 32.65 -9.56 26.14
CA THR A 144 32.06 -9.36 27.47
C THR A 144 31.36 -8.00 27.52
N GLY A 145 30.14 -7.94 26.97
CA GLY A 145 29.26 -6.78 27.10
C GLY A 145 27.80 -7.19 27.23
N PRO A 146 27.00 -6.52 28.09
CA PRO A 146 25.60 -6.87 28.26
C PRO A 146 24.84 -6.58 26.96
N ILE A 147 24.39 -7.66 26.31
CA ILE A 147 23.48 -7.59 25.16
C ILE A 147 22.19 -6.94 25.66
N LYS A 148 21.95 -5.68 25.26
CA LYS A 148 20.66 -5.02 25.46
C LYS A 148 19.63 -5.71 24.57
N LEU A 149 19.02 -6.78 25.08
CA LEU A 149 17.85 -7.43 24.50
C LEU A 149 16.62 -6.53 24.69
N GLY A 150 16.55 -5.49 23.88
CA GLY A 150 15.33 -4.76 23.57
C GLY A 150 15.12 -4.80 22.08
N ARG A 151 14.88 -6.00 21.52
CA ARG A 151 14.58 -6.14 20.10
C ARG A 151 13.25 -5.43 19.86
N ASN A 152 13.26 -4.37 19.06
CA ASN A 152 12.03 -3.65 18.75
C ASN A 152 11.18 -4.59 17.88
N PRO A 153 9.95 -4.95 18.25
CA PRO A 153 9.10 -5.84 17.44
C PRO A 153 8.85 -5.30 16.03
N GLU A 154 9.10 -4.02 15.79
CA GLU A 154 9.06 -3.39 14.46
C GLU A 154 10.20 -3.85 13.54
N ASP A 155 11.30 -4.38 14.08
CA ASP A 155 12.45 -4.86 13.30
C ASP A 155 12.15 -6.16 12.53
N ASP A 156 11.15 -6.92 12.99
CA ASP A 156 10.67 -8.14 12.36
C ASP A 156 9.61 -7.88 11.26
N LEU A 157 9.22 -6.61 11.02
CA LEU A 157 8.32 -6.25 9.93
C LEU A 157 9.05 -6.16 8.57
N PRO A 158 8.37 -6.47 7.45
CA PRO A 158 8.89 -6.21 6.10
C PRO A 158 9.43 -4.78 5.94
N ARG A 159 10.50 -4.59 5.14
CA ARG A 159 11.21 -3.30 5.05
C ARG A 159 10.31 -2.15 4.59
N TRP A 160 9.39 -2.41 3.65
CA TRP A 160 8.43 -1.40 3.19
C TRP A 160 7.47 -0.99 4.31
N ARG A 161 7.05 -1.92 5.17
CA ARG A 161 6.19 -1.64 6.34
C ARG A 161 6.93 -0.83 7.39
N ARG A 162 8.22 -1.10 7.60
CA ARG A 162 9.10 -0.26 8.43
C ARG A 162 9.25 1.16 7.86
N LYS A 163 9.42 1.29 6.54
CA LYS A 163 9.53 2.58 5.85
C LYS A 163 8.22 3.39 5.95
N ALA A 164 7.07 2.74 5.72
CA ALA A 164 5.75 3.34 5.86
C ALA A 164 5.46 3.78 7.31
N LEU A 165 5.82 2.96 8.31
CA LEU A 165 5.70 3.32 9.73
C LEU A 165 6.60 4.51 10.10
N ARG A 166 7.83 4.58 9.56
CA ARG A 166 8.71 5.74 9.75
C ARG A 166 8.12 7.01 9.14
N GLN A 167 7.67 6.96 7.89
CA GLN A 167 7.05 8.11 7.23
C GLN A 167 5.77 8.60 7.95
N ARG A 168 4.93 7.67 8.42
CA ARG A 168 3.75 8.01 9.21
C ARG A 168 4.12 8.72 10.52
N ARG A 169 5.13 8.22 11.24
CA ARG A 169 5.63 8.87 12.47
C ARG A 169 6.22 10.25 12.21
N GLU A 170 6.95 10.43 11.11
CA GLU A 170 7.47 11.74 10.71
C GLU A 170 6.34 12.72 10.40
N SER A 171 5.30 12.25 9.71
CA SER A 171 4.12 13.05 9.39
C SER A 171 3.33 13.44 10.65
N GLU A 172 3.13 12.49 11.57
CA GLU A 172 2.50 12.74 12.88
C GLU A 172 3.32 13.72 13.74
N ARG A 173 4.66 13.61 13.72
CA ARG A 173 5.56 14.57 14.40
C ARG A 173 5.43 15.98 13.80
N HIS A 174 5.45 16.10 12.47
CA HIS A 174 5.26 17.39 11.80
C HIS A 174 3.90 18.02 12.17
N MET A 175 2.83 17.22 12.20
CA MET A 175 1.50 17.69 12.57
C MET A 175 1.44 18.12 14.04
N GLN A 176 2.10 17.41 14.96
CA GLN A 176 2.21 17.83 16.37
C GLN A 176 2.99 19.13 16.54
N VAL A 177 4.10 19.32 15.83
CA VAL A 177 4.89 20.56 15.87
C VAL A 177 4.07 21.74 15.36
N GLN A 178 3.33 21.58 14.26
CA GLN A 178 2.42 22.61 13.75
C GLN A 178 1.30 22.94 14.75
N LYS A 179 0.72 21.93 15.39
CA LYS A 179 -0.32 22.12 16.41
C LYS A 179 0.22 22.89 17.63
N ALA A 180 1.40 22.54 18.12
CA ALA A 180 2.04 23.24 19.23
C ALA A 180 2.36 24.70 18.88
N ALA A 181 2.89 24.96 17.68
CA ALA A 181 3.15 26.33 17.21
C ALA A 181 1.86 27.17 17.08
N ALA A 182 0.75 26.57 16.65
CA ALA A 182 -0.54 27.25 16.56
C ALA A 182 -1.15 27.56 17.95
N GLU A 183 -0.89 26.73 18.95
CA GLU A 183 -1.33 26.95 20.34
C GLU A 183 -0.51 28.06 21.01
N GLU A 184 0.79 28.17 20.72
CA GLU A 184 1.67 29.23 21.22
C GLU A 184 1.39 30.60 20.56
N GLN A 185 0.89 30.61 19.31
CA GLN A 185 0.45 31.83 18.62
C GLN A 185 -0.99 32.23 18.94
N SER A 186 -1.75 31.44 19.71
CA SER A 186 -3.03 31.90 20.22
C SER A 186 -2.78 33.00 21.26
N PRO A 187 -3.31 34.23 21.05
CA PRO A 187 -3.19 35.27 22.05
C PRO A 187 -3.77 34.75 23.37
N PRO A 188 -3.15 35.08 24.52
CA PRO A 188 -3.67 34.68 25.82
C PRO A 188 -5.13 35.10 25.85
N LYS A 189 -6.02 34.16 26.15
CA LYS A 189 -7.43 34.44 26.40
C LYS A 189 -7.48 35.47 27.52
N GLU A 190 -7.51 36.73 27.13
CA GLU A 190 -7.70 37.86 28.00
C GLU A 190 -8.97 37.52 28.78
N GLN A 191 -8.81 37.38 30.10
CA GLN A 191 -9.90 37.04 31.00
C GLN A 191 -10.88 38.22 30.97
N ILE A 192 -11.75 38.24 29.97
CA ILE A 192 -12.87 39.17 29.91
C ILE A 192 -13.77 38.74 31.06
N ALA A 193 -13.70 39.53 32.13
CA ALA A 193 -14.59 39.42 33.29
C ALA A 193 -16.05 39.28 32.81
N PRO A 194 -16.88 38.48 33.48
CA PRO A 194 -18.26 38.28 33.07
C PRO A 194 -19.01 39.61 33.18
N ALA A 195 -19.18 40.28 32.03
CA ALA A 195 -20.12 41.37 31.91
C ALA A 195 -21.52 40.79 32.17
N VAL A 196 -22.17 41.36 33.19
CA VAL A 196 -23.56 41.10 33.55
C VAL A 196 -24.44 41.41 32.33
N THR A 197 -24.83 40.37 31.60
CA THR A 197 -25.78 40.50 30.50
C THR A 197 -27.19 40.50 31.10
N GLU A 198 -27.79 41.69 31.11
CA GLU A 198 -29.22 41.89 31.33
C GLU A 198 -30.03 40.91 30.48
N ARG A 199 -31.00 40.27 31.14
CA ARG A 199 -32.07 39.51 30.51
C ARG A 199 -32.85 40.43 29.58
N ARG A 200 -32.74 40.21 28.27
CA ARG A 200 -33.73 40.71 27.31
C ARG A 200 -34.63 39.55 26.87
N ASP A 201 -35.93 39.81 27.01
CA ASP A 201 -37.04 38.92 26.71
C ASP A 201 -37.03 38.40 25.26
N PRO A 202 -37.36 37.11 25.04
CA PRO A 202 -37.50 36.54 23.71
C PRO A 202 -38.95 36.69 23.21
N THR A 203 -39.28 37.85 22.65
CA THR A 203 -40.49 38.01 21.83
C THR A 203 -40.09 38.53 20.45
N GLY A 204 -39.71 37.59 19.57
CA GLY A 204 -39.46 37.82 18.14
C GLY A 204 -40.15 36.73 17.30
N PRO A 205 -40.75 37.10 16.15
CA PRO A 205 -41.72 36.27 15.44
C PRO A 205 -41.09 35.08 14.71
N ARG A 206 -41.77 33.94 14.79
CA ARG A 206 -41.43 32.71 14.08
C ARG A 206 -41.48 32.92 12.57
N HIS A 207 -40.33 32.87 11.90
CA HIS A 207 -40.27 32.72 10.45
C HIS A 207 -40.90 31.39 10.05
N LYS A 208 -41.98 31.47 9.26
CA LYS A 208 -42.63 30.31 8.64
C LYS A 208 -41.68 29.77 7.57
N THR A 209 -41.19 28.56 7.78
CA THR A 209 -40.45 27.78 6.78
C THR A 209 -41.38 27.47 5.62
N VAL A 210 -41.07 28.00 4.43
CA VAL A 210 -41.76 27.66 3.18
C VAL A 210 -41.21 26.31 2.69
N PRO A 211 -42.06 25.31 2.41
CA PRO A 211 -41.60 24.02 1.88
C PRO A 211 -41.12 24.17 0.42
N PRO A 212 -40.09 23.41 0.01
CA PRO A 212 -39.59 23.44 -1.36
C PRO A 212 -40.62 22.85 -2.35
N PRO A 213 -40.62 23.33 -3.61
CA PRO A 213 -41.52 22.83 -4.65
C PRO A 213 -41.21 21.38 -5.03
N ILE A 214 -42.27 20.60 -5.18
CA ILE A 214 -42.23 19.20 -5.64
C ILE A 214 -41.83 19.18 -7.12
N PRO A 215 -40.84 18.37 -7.55
CA PRO A 215 -40.48 18.26 -8.95
C PRO A 215 -41.59 17.57 -9.76
N GLU A 216 -42.12 18.31 -10.72
CA GLU A 216 -43.16 17.89 -11.68
C GLU A 216 -42.53 17.00 -12.76
N GLY A 217 -42.51 15.68 -12.55
CA GLY A 217 -41.81 14.75 -13.45
C GLY A 217 -42.37 13.33 -13.59
N ALA A 218 -43.51 13.00 -12.97
CA ALA A 218 -44.12 11.67 -13.10
C ALA A 218 -45.30 11.67 -14.08
N ARG A 219 -45.03 11.86 -15.38
CA ARG A 219 -45.98 11.51 -16.44
C ARG A 219 -45.73 10.10 -16.93
N LYS A 220 -46.69 9.23 -16.61
CA LYS A 220 -46.92 7.91 -17.15
C LYS A 220 -46.84 7.89 -18.69
N LYS A 221 -46.14 6.90 -19.23
CA LYS A 221 -46.50 6.17 -20.45
C LYS A 221 -46.60 4.70 -20.01
N GLY A 222 -47.71 3.98 -20.20
CA GLY A 222 -48.45 3.87 -21.44
C GLY A 222 -47.82 2.73 -22.20
#